data_AF-A0A319CHU6-F1
#
_entry.id   AF-A0A319CHU6-F1
#
_cell.length_a   1.000
_cell.length_b   1.000
_cell.length_c   1.000
_cell.angle_alpha   90.00
_cell.angle_beta   90.00
_cell.angle_gamma   90.00
#
_symmetry.space_group_name_H-M   'P 1'
#
loop_
_entity.id
_entity.type
_entity.pdbx_description
1 polymer ?
#
loop_
_entity_poly.entity_id
_entity_poly.type
_entity_poly.pdbx_seq_one_letter_code
_entity_poly.pdbx_strand_id
1 'polypeptide(L)'
;MEFGLHGPQTPTNRNLALFFPTDLRLSLIQSKITRKLYSPQAALASDVELLKTVRELDDAVSGWHRNLRLPSNGLHLLRAHGLVFTQKEVYLRSSLLKLQYQYCIAAIHQMSTGCAAWIADPSGRALGITLSLEVAANASRALLRQFLDMQAALAQEVFW
;
A
#
# COMPACT_ATOMS: atom_id res chain seq x y z
N MET A 1 -41.77 -8.94 39.33
CA MET A 1 -40.33 -8.83 39.62
C MET A 1 -39.68 -10.06 39.01
N GLU A 2 -39.24 -9.96 37.75
CA GLU A 2 -38.43 -10.99 37.09
C GLU A 2 -37.17 -10.29 36.56
N PHE A 3 -36.02 -10.74 37.05
CA PHE A 3 -34.72 -10.21 36.69
C PHE A 3 -34.30 -10.82 35.35
N GLY A 4 -34.40 -10.03 34.28
CA GLY A 4 -33.84 -10.39 32.97
C GLY A 4 -32.32 -10.41 33.06
N LEU A 5 -31.74 -11.62 32.99
CA LEU A 5 -30.31 -11.84 32.91
C LEU A 5 -29.77 -11.24 31.60
N HIS A 6 -28.98 -10.18 31.72
CA HIS A 6 -28.14 -9.68 30.63
C HIS A 6 -27.07 -10.75 30.34
N GLY A 7 -27.29 -11.55 29.29
CA GLY A 7 -26.26 -12.45 28.78
C GLY A 7 -25.03 -11.66 28.30
N PRO A 8 -23.81 -12.22 28.42
CA PRO A 8 -22.62 -11.57 27.90
C PRO A 8 -22.75 -11.45 26.38
N GLN A 9 -22.71 -10.22 25.88
CA GLN A 9 -22.58 -9.90 24.46
C GLN A 9 -21.27 -10.53 23.97
N THR A 10 -21.35 -11.72 23.40
CA THR A 10 -20.20 -12.34 22.73
C THR A 10 -19.89 -11.47 21.53
N PRO A 11 -18.65 -10.94 21.38
CA PRO A 11 -18.31 -10.12 20.23
C PRO A 11 -18.39 -11.02 19.00
N THR A 12 -19.45 -10.83 18.22
CA THR A 12 -19.69 -11.59 17.00
C THR A 12 -18.46 -11.51 16.12
N ASN A 13 -17.90 -12.70 15.84
CA ASN A 13 -16.76 -13.01 15.00
C ASN A 13 -16.98 -12.63 13.52
N ARG A 14 -17.34 -11.36 13.24
CA ARG A 14 -17.83 -10.88 11.94
C ARG A 14 -16.98 -9.77 11.31
N ASN A 15 -15.86 -9.34 11.90
CA ASN A 15 -15.06 -8.23 11.35
C ASN A 15 -13.72 -8.63 10.71
N LEU A 16 -13.51 -9.91 10.37
CA LEU A 16 -12.24 -10.45 9.81
C LEU A 16 -11.73 -9.70 8.56
N ALA A 17 -12.61 -9.10 7.77
CA ALA A 17 -12.23 -8.36 6.56
C ALA A 17 -11.47 -7.05 6.84
N LEU A 18 -11.63 -6.44 8.02
CA LEU A 18 -10.81 -5.31 8.47
C LEU A 18 -9.50 -5.78 9.11
N PHE A 19 -9.48 -6.97 9.70
CA PHE A 19 -8.31 -7.54 10.37
C PHE A 19 -7.20 -7.98 9.40
N PHE A 20 -7.50 -8.16 8.11
CA PHE A 20 -6.42 -8.33 7.13
C PHE A 20 -5.70 -6.99 6.94
N PRO A 21 -4.39 -6.89 7.27
CA PRO A 21 -3.66 -5.62 7.27
C PRO A 21 -3.45 -5.03 5.88
N THR A 22 -3.93 -5.68 4.82
CA THR A 22 -3.70 -5.30 3.43
C THR A 22 -4.75 -5.90 2.50
N ASP A 23 -4.71 -5.48 1.23
CA ASP A 23 -5.50 -6.06 0.14
C ASP A 23 -4.69 -7.14 -0.59
N LEU A 24 -5.31 -8.27 -0.96
CA LEU A 24 -4.60 -9.40 -1.56
C LEU A 24 -3.85 -9.01 -2.86
N ARG A 25 -4.46 -8.17 -3.71
CA ARG A 25 -3.80 -7.73 -4.95
C ARG A 25 -2.61 -6.83 -4.61
N LEU A 26 -2.75 -5.96 -3.62
CA LEU A 26 -1.64 -5.14 -3.14
C LEU A 26 -0.50 -6.00 -2.57
N SER A 27 -0.80 -7.04 -1.79
CA SER A 27 0.23 -7.97 -1.28
C SER A 27 0.98 -8.69 -2.41
N LEU A 28 0.27 -9.09 -3.46
CA LEU A 28 0.89 -9.70 -4.64
C LEU A 28 1.81 -8.70 -5.37
N ILE A 29 1.41 -7.43 -5.44
CA ILE A 29 2.24 -6.36 -6.01
C ILE A 29 3.48 -6.14 -5.14
N GLN A 30 3.33 -6.03 -3.81
CA GLN A 30 4.46 -5.90 -2.88
C GLN A 30 5.44 -7.07 -3.00
N SER A 31 4.95 -8.31 -3.09
CA SER A 31 5.79 -9.49 -3.35
C SER A 31 6.57 -9.39 -4.67
N LYS A 32 5.92 -8.89 -5.73
CA LYS A 32 6.58 -8.66 -7.03
C LYS A 32 7.66 -7.58 -6.92
N ILE A 33 7.38 -6.47 -6.24
CA ILE A 33 8.36 -5.38 -5.99
C ILE A 33 9.61 -5.98 -5.33
N THR A 34 9.45 -6.68 -4.20
CA THR A 34 10.59 -7.28 -3.49
C THR A 34 11.36 -8.25 -4.38
N ARG A 35 10.67 -9.16 -5.07
CA ARG A 35 11.32 -10.20 -5.90
C ARG A 35 12.00 -9.62 -7.14
N LYS A 36 11.40 -8.61 -7.78
CA LYS A 36 11.86 -8.11 -9.10
C LYS A 36 12.77 -6.90 -9.02
N LEU A 37 12.77 -6.17 -7.89
CA LEU A 37 13.60 -4.98 -7.71
C LEU A 37 14.64 -5.14 -6.60
N TYR A 38 14.41 -5.99 -5.59
CA TYR A 38 15.25 -6.05 -4.39
C TYR A 38 15.84 -7.44 -4.09
N SER A 39 15.62 -8.43 -4.96
CA SER A 39 16.25 -9.75 -4.80
C SER A 39 17.70 -9.75 -5.33
N PRO A 40 18.55 -10.70 -4.90
CA PRO A 40 19.87 -10.87 -5.50
C PRO A 40 19.83 -11.04 -7.02
N GLN A 41 18.79 -11.71 -7.53
CA GLN A 41 18.59 -11.90 -8.97
C GLN A 41 18.22 -10.58 -9.67
N ALA A 42 17.51 -9.67 -9.00
CA ALA A 42 17.18 -8.36 -9.55
C ALA A 42 18.41 -7.49 -9.79
N ALA A 43 19.47 -7.66 -8.99
CA ALA A 43 20.74 -6.95 -9.18
C ALA A 43 21.48 -7.36 -10.47
N LEU A 44 21.11 -8.50 -11.07
CA LEU A 44 21.68 -8.99 -12.32
C LEU A 44 20.87 -8.57 -13.56
N ALA A 45 19.74 -7.87 -13.38
CA ALA A 45 18.88 -7.46 -14.47
C ALA A 45 19.54 -6.38 -15.33
N SER A 46 19.39 -6.47 -16.65
CA SER A 46 19.78 -5.38 -17.54
C SER A 46 18.88 -4.16 -17.33
N ASP A 47 19.34 -2.99 -17.75
CA ASP A 47 18.61 -1.75 -17.53
C ASP A 47 17.28 -1.70 -18.29
N VAL A 48 17.22 -2.37 -19.46
CA VAL A 48 15.98 -2.54 -20.23
C VAL A 48 14.97 -3.38 -19.45
N GLU A 49 15.43 -4.47 -18.83
CA GLU A 49 14.59 -5.32 -17.97
C GLU A 49 14.15 -4.58 -16.71
N LEU A 50 15.02 -3.77 -16.11
CA LEU A 50 14.66 -2.95 -14.95
C LEU A 50 13.59 -1.92 -15.33
N LEU A 51 13.79 -1.16 -16.41
CA LEU A 51 12.84 -0.16 -16.88
C LEU A 51 11.49 -0.78 -17.26
N LYS A 52 11.50 -1.95 -17.89
CA LYS A 52 10.28 -2.71 -18.16
C LYS A 52 9.57 -3.11 -16.86
N THR A 53 10.33 -3.63 -15.90
CA THR A 53 9.81 -4.04 -14.58
C THR A 53 9.21 -2.86 -13.83
N VAL A 54 9.88 -1.70 -13.82
CA VAL A 54 9.37 -0.46 -13.20
C VAL A 54 8.03 -0.07 -13.81
N ARG A 55 7.93 0.00 -15.15
CA ARG A 55 6.67 0.33 -15.83
C ARG A 55 5.54 -0.64 -15.52
N GLU A 56 5.82 -1.95 -15.57
CA GLU A 56 4.82 -2.98 -15.26
C GLU A 56 4.32 -2.89 -13.81
N LEU A 57 5.21 -2.56 -12.87
CA LEU A 57 4.86 -2.39 -11.46
C LEU A 57 4.08 -1.09 -11.22
N ASP A 58 4.46 0.01 -11.86
CA ASP A 58 3.73 1.28 -11.80
C ASP A 58 2.30 1.13 -12.33
N ASP A 59 2.12 0.44 -13.45
CA ASP A 59 0.80 0.15 -14.01
C ASP A 59 -0.03 -0.72 -13.07
N ALA A 60 0.59 -1.73 -12.45
CA ALA A 60 -0.09 -2.60 -11.49
C ALA A 60 -0.53 -1.85 -10.23
N VAL A 61 0.34 -1.03 -9.63
CA VAL A 61 0.03 -0.21 -8.44
C VAL A 61 -1.05 0.83 -8.78
N SER A 62 -0.91 1.52 -9.92
CA SER A 62 -1.87 2.52 -10.37
C SER A 62 -3.24 1.89 -10.69
N GLY A 63 -3.24 0.73 -11.34
CA GLY A 63 -4.44 -0.04 -11.63
C GLY A 63 -5.14 -0.51 -10.36
N TRP A 64 -4.40 -1.02 -9.38
CA TRP A 64 -4.94 -1.38 -8.08
C TRP A 64 -5.57 -0.15 -7.37
N HIS A 65 -4.86 0.97 -7.33
CA HIS A 65 -5.33 2.18 -6.66
C HIS A 65 -6.58 2.79 -7.34
N ARG A 66 -6.67 2.75 -8.68
CA ARG A 66 -7.90 3.14 -9.40
C ARG A 66 -9.07 2.23 -9.03
N ASN A 67 -8.87 0.92 -8.96
CA ASN A 67 -9.91 -0.03 -8.55
C ASN A 67 -10.38 0.19 -7.10
N LEU A 68 -9.50 0.67 -6.22
CA LEU A 68 -9.86 1.03 -4.85
C LEU A 68 -10.70 2.31 -4.77
N ARG A 69 -10.43 3.29 -5.66
CA ARG A 69 -11.11 4.59 -5.75
C ARG A 69 -12.46 4.54 -6.48
N LEU A 70 -12.63 3.61 -7.41
CA LEU A 70 -13.97 3.23 -7.85
C LEU A 70 -14.75 2.82 -6.60
N PRO A 71 -16.01 3.26 -6.40
CA PRO A 71 -16.79 2.97 -5.19
C PRO A 71 -16.76 1.47 -4.95
N SER A 72 -15.85 1.07 -4.06
CA SER A 72 -15.26 -0.25 -4.18
C SER A 72 -16.25 -1.23 -3.60
N ASN A 73 -16.59 -2.19 -4.45
CA ASN A 73 -17.47 -3.30 -4.20
C ASN A 73 -17.12 -3.93 -2.85
N GLY A 74 -15.85 -3.94 -2.41
CA GLY A 74 -15.45 -4.46 -1.10
C GLY A 74 -16.25 -3.92 0.09
N LEU A 75 -16.26 -2.61 0.35
CA LEU A 75 -16.99 -2.06 1.51
C LEU A 75 -18.50 -2.21 1.35
N HIS A 76 -18.99 -2.06 0.12
CA HIS A 76 -20.42 -2.20 -0.20
C HIS A 76 -20.90 -3.65 -0.12
N LEU A 77 -20.08 -4.63 -0.51
CA LEU A 77 -20.32 -6.07 -0.42
C LEU A 77 -20.24 -6.51 1.04
N LEU A 78 -19.22 -6.06 1.79
CA LEU A 78 -19.12 -6.35 3.22
C LEU A 78 -20.35 -5.80 3.97
N ARG A 79 -20.80 -4.58 3.63
CA ARG A 79 -22.05 -4.02 4.15
C ARG A 79 -23.30 -4.81 3.69
N ALA A 80 -23.34 -5.27 2.45
CA ALA A 80 -24.41 -6.14 1.92
C ALA A 80 -24.44 -7.51 2.61
N HIS A 81 -23.30 -8.01 3.10
CA HIS A 81 -23.18 -9.20 3.93
C HIS A 81 -23.43 -8.94 5.43
N GLY A 82 -23.97 -7.77 5.78
CA GLY A 82 -24.36 -7.42 7.14
C GLY A 82 -23.18 -7.05 8.05
N LEU A 83 -22.01 -6.73 7.49
CA LEU A 83 -20.88 -6.22 8.26
C LEU A 83 -21.04 -4.71 8.47
N VAL A 84 -21.03 -4.30 9.73
CA VAL A 84 -21.10 -2.89 10.13
C VAL A 84 -19.74 -2.51 10.69
N PHE A 85 -19.13 -1.51 10.08
CA PHE A 85 -17.84 -0.97 10.49
C PHE A 85 -18.03 0.43 11.06
N THR A 86 -17.30 0.75 12.11
CA THR A 86 -17.18 2.09 12.66
C THR A 86 -16.44 3.01 11.69
N GLN A 87 -16.67 4.32 11.82
CA GLN A 87 -15.93 5.31 11.04
C GLN A 87 -14.42 5.23 11.32
N LYS A 88 -14.02 4.94 12.56
CA LYS A 88 -12.62 4.74 12.97
C LYS A 88 -11.97 3.59 12.21
N GLU A 89 -12.64 2.44 12.14
CA GLU A 89 -12.14 1.26 11.43
C GLU A 89 -11.98 1.49 9.92
N VAL A 90 -12.97 2.12 9.29
CA VAL A 90 -12.91 2.47 7.86
C VAL A 90 -11.77 3.44 7.60
N TYR A 91 -11.60 4.44 8.47
CA TYR A 91 -10.50 5.41 8.41
C TYR A 91 -9.14 4.73 8.56
N LEU A 92 -8.94 3.87 9.56
CA LEU A 92 -7.69 3.16 9.81
C LEU A 92 -7.33 2.25 8.64
N ARG A 93 -8.30 1.47 8.12
CA ARG A 93 -8.07 0.60 6.96
C ARG A 93 -7.71 1.39 5.71
N SER A 94 -8.47 2.45 5.41
CA SER A 94 -8.19 3.31 4.25
C SER A 94 -6.81 3.95 4.36
N SER A 95 -6.44 4.34 5.58
CA SER A 95 -5.15 4.93 5.85
C SER A 95 -4.01 3.92 5.71
N LEU A 96 -4.16 2.70 6.22
CA LEU A 96 -3.18 1.63 6.05
C LEU A 96 -2.95 1.27 4.58
N LEU A 97 -4.02 1.14 3.79
CA LEU A 97 -3.91 0.88 2.35
C LEU A 97 -3.23 2.02 1.60
N LYS A 98 -3.51 3.27 1.97
CA LYS A 98 -2.84 4.45 1.39
C LYS A 98 -1.35 4.51 1.79
N LEU A 99 -1.01 4.12 3.02
CA LEU A 99 0.39 4.01 3.45
C LEU A 99 1.13 2.95 2.63
N GLN A 100 0.53 1.77 2.44
CA GLN A 100 1.10 0.69 1.63
C GLN A 100 1.24 1.08 0.14
N TYR A 101 0.29 1.86 -0.39
CA TYR A 101 0.41 2.45 -1.73
C TYR A 101 1.62 3.36 -1.85
N GLN A 102 1.78 4.33 -0.93
CA GLN A 102 2.92 5.26 -0.96
C GLN A 102 4.25 4.50 -0.83
N TYR A 103 4.28 3.45 -0.01
CA TYR A 103 5.44 2.56 0.08
C TYR A 103 5.77 1.89 -1.26
N CYS A 104 4.78 1.36 -1.98
CA CYS A 104 5.01 0.72 -3.27
C CYS A 104 5.59 1.71 -4.30
N ILE A 105 5.03 2.92 -4.37
CA ILE A 105 5.53 3.99 -5.25
C ILE A 105 6.98 4.33 -4.88
N ALA A 106 7.26 4.58 -3.59
CA ALA A 106 8.61 4.88 -3.14
C ALA A 106 9.59 3.75 -3.49
N ALA A 107 9.23 2.50 -3.24
CA ALA A 107 10.08 1.33 -3.49
C ALA A 107 10.37 1.11 -4.99
N ILE A 108 9.36 1.30 -5.86
CA ILE A 108 9.54 1.16 -7.32
C ILE A 108 10.51 2.22 -7.83
N HIS A 109 10.29 3.47 -7.46
CA HIS A 109 11.06 4.59 -7.99
C HIS A 109 12.45 4.73 -7.34
N GLN A 110 12.65 4.26 -6.11
CA GLN A 110 13.99 4.21 -5.50
C GLN A 110 14.96 3.29 -6.27
N MET A 111 14.52 2.13 -6.77
CA MET A 111 15.43 1.23 -7.48
C MET A 111 15.79 1.70 -8.89
N SER A 112 14.97 2.57 -9.48
CA SER A 112 15.29 3.15 -10.78
C SER A 112 16.51 4.09 -10.76
N THR A 113 16.93 4.58 -9.59
CA THR A 113 18.07 5.50 -9.46
C THR A 113 19.44 4.79 -9.45
N GLY A 114 19.48 3.46 -9.27
CA GLY A 114 20.71 2.66 -9.16
C GLY A 114 21.12 1.89 -10.43
N CYS A 115 20.47 2.17 -11.56
CA CYS A 115 20.54 1.42 -12.81
C CYS A 115 21.79 1.84 -13.64
N ALA A 116 22.60 0.88 -14.11
CA ALA A 116 23.95 1.11 -14.63
C ALA A 116 24.01 1.61 -16.10
N ALA A 117 23.01 1.33 -16.96
CA ALA A 117 22.91 1.93 -18.31
C ALA A 117 22.83 3.45 -18.26
N TRP A 118 22.38 3.98 -17.14
CA TRP A 118 22.30 5.40 -16.91
C TRP A 118 23.68 5.99 -16.65
N ILE A 119 24.76 5.22 -16.84
CA ILE A 119 26.14 5.73 -16.85
C ILE A 119 26.57 6.19 -18.27
N ALA A 120 25.85 5.77 -19.33
CA ALA A 120 26.35 5.86 -20.72
C ALA A 120 25.84 7.03 -21.60
N ASP A 121 24.67 7.64 -21.35
CA ASP A 121 24.13 8.74 -22.20
C ASP A 121 23.71 9.96 -21.36
N PRO A 122 24.49 11.06 -21.28
CA PRO A 122 24.28 12.30 -20.49
C PRO A 122 22.98 13.11 -20.73
N SER A 123 22.35 13.01 -21.90
CA SER A 123 21.46 14.09 -22.38
C SER A 123 19.96 13.88 -22.07
N GLY A 124 19.44 12.66 -22.21
CA GLY A 124 18.07 12.28 -21.76
C GLY A 124 17.99 11.83 -20.28
N ARG A 125 19.15 11.83 -19.62
CA ARG A 125 19.55 11.10 -18.41
C ARG A 125 19.10 11.71 -17.09
N ALA A 126 19.31 13.01 -16.93
CA ALA A 126 19.12 13.71 -15.67
C ALA A 126 17.63 13.86 -15.37
N LEU A 127 16.82 14.09 -16.39
CA LEU A 127 15.38 14.25 -16.23
C LEU A 127 14.71 12.96 -15.72
N GLY A 128 14.97 11.79 -16.31
CA GLY A 128 14.35 10.53 -15.86
C GLY A 128 14.70 10.13 -14.43
N ILE A 129 15.98 10.26 -14.04
CA ILE A 129 16.45 9.97 -12.67
C ILE A 129 15.88 10.99 -11.70
N THR A 130 15.97 12.28 -12.02
CA THR A 130 15.45 13.35 -11.16
C THR A 130 13.95 13.20 -10.96
N LEU A 131 13.19 12.91 -12.01
CA LEU A 131 11.75 12.68 -11.91
C LEU A 131 11.41 11.46 -11.04
N SER A 132 12.13 10.34 -11.21
CA SER A 132 11.87 9.15 -10.40
C SER A 132 12.27 9.33 -8.94
N LEU A 133 13.41 9.99 -8.69
CA LEU A 133 13.86 10.36 -7.34
C LEU A 133 12.88 11.34 -6.68
N GLU A 134 12.38 12.33 -7.40
CA GLU A 134 11.36 13.26 -6.93
C GLU A 134 10.07 12.53 -6.57
N VAL A 135 9.62 11.59 -7.41
CA VAL A 135 8.43 10.76 -7.11
C VAL A 135 8.66 9.93 -5.86
N ALA A 136 9.81 9.25 -5.74
CA ALA A 136 10.16 8.48 -4.55
C ALA A 136 10.21 9.34 -3.28
N ALA A 137 10.81 10.53 -3.35
CA ALA A 137 10.89 11.47 -2.24
C ALA A 137 9.51 12.02 -1.85
N ASN A 138 8.67 12.35 -2.84
CA ASN A 138 7.29 12.79 -2.63
C ASN A 138 6.46 11.72 -1.94
N ALA A 139 6.54 10.48 -2.42
CA ALA A 139 5.85 9.34 -1.83
C ALA A 139 6.33 9.06 -0.40
N SER A 140 7.63 9.12 -0.16
CA SER A 140 8.22 8.94 1.18
C SER A 140 7.75 10.02 2.15
N ARG A 141 7.71 11.29 1.74
CA ARG A 141 7.15 12.38 2.55
C ARG A 141 5.66 12.21 2.84
N ALA A 142 4.88 11.79 1.84
CA ALA A 142 3.46 11.53 2.00
C ALA A 142 3.22 10.37 2.99
N LEU A 143 4.01 9.31 2.90
CA LEU A 143 4.00 8.18 3.83
C LEU A 143 4.28 8.64 5.27
N LEU A 144 5.35 9.41 5.49
CA LEU A 144 5.73 9.90 6.82
C LEU A 144 4.64 10.80 7.43
N ARG A 145 4.11 11.76 6.66
CA ARG A 145 3.02 12.62 7.12
C ARG A 145 1.81 11.81 7.56
N GLN A 146 1.42 10.83 6.74
CA GLN A 146 0.29 10.00 7.05
C GLN A 146 0.51 9.12 8.30
N PHE A 147 1.73 8.60 8.50
CA PHE A 147 2.06 7.86 9.71
C PHE A 147 1.95 8.74 10.96
N LEU A 148 2.44 9.99 10.89
CA LEU A 148 2.31 10.96 11.97
C LEU A 148 0.84 11.32 12.25
N ASP A 149 0.02 11.51 11.21
CA ASP A 149 -1.42 11.77 11.36
C ASP A 149 -2.15 10.60 12.05
N MET A 150 -1.73 9.36 11.77
CA MET A 150 -2.30 8.17 12.39
C MET A 150 -1.78 7.91 13.82
N GLN A 151 -0.73 8.59 14.26
CA GLN A 151 -0.06 8.28 15.54
C GLN A 151 -1.02 8.32 16.73
N ALA A 152 -1.89 9.33 16.82
CA ALA A 152 -2.87 9.45 17.89
C ALA A 152 -3.94 8.34 17.85
N ALA A 153 -4.34 7.91 16.64
CA ALA A 153 -5.31 6.85 16.46
C ALA A 153 -4.73 5.46 16.79
N LEU A 154 -3.43 5.26 16.51
CA LEU A 154 -2.68 4.04 16.82
C LEU A 154 -2.30 3.96 18.31
N ALA A 155 -2.00 5.09 18.95
CA ALA A 155 -1.64 5.13 20.38
C ALA A 155 -2.79 4.78 21.34
N GLN A 156 -4.05 4.86 20.88
CA GLN A 156 -5.22 4.47 21.65
C GLN A 156 -5.53 2.96 21.58
N GLU A 157 -4.95 2.25 20.61
CA GLU A 157 -5.00 0.80 20.55
C GLU A 157 -3.77 0.34 21.36
N VAL A 158 -4.00 -0.31 22.51
CA VAL A 158 -2.91 -0.95 23.27
C VAL A 158 -2.29 -1.99 22.33
N PHE A 159 -1.18 -1.65 21.69
CA PHE A 159 -0.47 -2.61 20.87
C PHE A 159 0.47 -3.39 21.78
N TRP A 160 -0.11 -4.38 22.47
CA TRP A 160 0.34 -5.76 22.74
C TRP A 160 -0.78 -6.47 23.51
#